data_AF-A0A5J4TUA8-F1
#
_entry.id   AF-A0A5J4TUA8-F1
#
_cell.length_a   1.000
_cell.length_b   1.000
_cell.length_c   1.000
_cell.angle_alpha   90.00
_cell.angle_beta   90.00
_cell.angle_gamma   90.00
#
_symmetry.space_group_name_H-M   'P 1'
#
loop_
_entity.id
_entity.type
_entity.pdbx_description
1 polymer ?
#
loop_
_entity_poly.entity_id
_entity_poly.type
_entity_poly.pdbx_seq_one_letter_code
_entity_poly.pdbx_strand_id
1 'polypeptide(L)'
;VHFCNMDTDSMYLAVAGSQIEGYKQGLKYVIKDQLFYNQHYKEWLPLADCTVAKEKKQMCITTKLQGENIVCLAPKRYSLYNGSEQK
;
A
#
# COMPACT_ATOMS: atom_id res chain seq x y z
N VAL A 1 0.70 -9.79 4.17
CA VAL A 1 -0.31 -8.78 3.78
C VAL A 1 -1.67 -9.38 4.01
N HIS A 2 -2.59 -8.62 4.59
CA HIS A 2 -3.96 -9.05 4.84
C HIS A 2 -4.91 -8.16 4.02
N PHE A 3 -5.90 -8.78 3.38
CA PHE A 3 -6.92 -8.07 2.62
C PHE A 3 -8.01 -7.55 3.55
N CYS A 4 -8.26 -6.24 3.55
CA CYS A 4 -9.25 -5.61 4.44
C CYS A 4 -10.57 -5.34 3.72
N ASN A 5 -10.51 -4.68 2.56
CA ASN A 5 -11.69 -4.31 1.78
C ASN A 5 -11.32 -3.99 0.32
N MET A 6 -12.29 -4.06 -0.58
CA MET A 6 -12.15 -3.65 -1.99
C MET A 6 -13.41 -2.91 -2.45
N ASP A 7 -13.22 -1.87 -3.25
CA ASP A 7 -14.24 -1.27 -4.09
C ASP A 7 -13.73 -1.27 -5.54
N THR A 8 -14.60 -0.95 -6.48
CA THR A 8 -14.42 -0.99 -7.93
C THR A 8 -13.01 -0.65 -8.42
N ASP A 9 -12.42 0.45 -7.94
CA ASP A 9 -11.10 0.96 -8.33
C ASP A 9 -10.15 1.19 -7.13
N SER A 10 -10.41 0.55 -5.98
CA SER A 10 -9.58 0.71 -4.78
C SER A 10 -9.54 -0.53 -3.90
N MET A 11 -8.40 -0.76 -3.25
CA MET A 11 -8.18 -1.87 -2.34
C MET A 11 -7.52 -1.36 -1.07
N TYR A 12 -7.97 -1.88 0.07
CA TYR A 12 -7.39 -1.64 1.38
C TYR A 12 -6.67 -2.89 1.85
N LEU A 13 -5.38 -2.73 2.14
CA LEU A 13 -4.47 -3.80 2.52
C LEU A 13 -3.80 -3.44 3.85
N ALA A 14 -3.78 -4.39 4.79
CA ALA A 14 -2.96 -4.29 5.99
C ALA A 14 -1.63 -5.01 5.77
N VAL A 15 -0.54 -4.33 6.10
CA VAL A 15 0.82 -4.87 5.94
C VAL A 15 1.40 -5.20 7.31
N ALA A 16 1.81 -6.45 7.50
CA ALA A 16 2.49 -6.89 8.71
C ALA A 16 3.99 -6.56 8.61
N GLY A 17 4.59 -6.24 9.76
CA GLY A 17 6.03 -6.01 9.90
C GLY A 17 6.36 -5.28 11.19
N SER A 18 7.26 -4.31 11.15
CA SER A 18 7.74 -3.58 12.33
C SER A 18 6.70 -2.59 12.86
N GLN A 19 6.36 -2.70 14.15
CA GLN A 19 5.54 -1.70 14.86
C GLN A 19 6.25 -0.34 14.99
N ILE A 20 7.58 -0.31 15.02
CA ILE A 20 8.37 0.93 15.16
C ILE A 20 8.31 1.74 13.87
N GLU A 21 8.46 1.07 12.71
CA GLU A 21 8.38 1.74 11.41
C GLU A 21 6.92 1.99 10.99
N GLY A 22 5.96 1.21 11.52
CA GLY A 22 4.53 1.37 11.24
C GLY A 22 4.21 1.26 9.75
N TYR A 23 3.24 2.03 9.25
CA TYR A 23 2.90 2.01 7.82
C TYR A 23 4.02 2.55 6.91
N LYS A 24 4.99 3.30 7.46
CA LYS A 24 6.13 3.84 6.70
C LYS A 24 7.09 2.76 6.22
N GLN A 25 7.01 1.55 6.79
CA GLN A 25 7.77 0.39 6.33
C GLN A 25 7.41 -0.04 4.89
N GLY A 26 6.26 0.39 4.37
CA GLY A 26 5.76 -0.04 3.07
C GLY A 26 5.67 -1.57 2.98
N LEU A 27 6.26 -2.16 1.93
CA LEU A 27 6.30 -3.61 1.72
C LEU A 27 7.64 -4.26 2.14
N LYS A 28 8.53 -3.52 2.81
CA LYS A 28 9.90 -3.95 3.13
C LYS A 28 9.97 -5.33 3.80
N TYR A 29 9.13 -5.56 4.81
CA TYR A 29 9.11 -6.82 5.57
C TYR A 29 8.23 -7.91 4.93
N VAL A 30 7.44 -7.57 3.91
CA VAL A 30 6.66 -8.52 3.12
C VAL A 30 7.53 -9.20 2.07
N ILE A 31 8.46 -8.44 1.49
CA ILE A 31 9.40 -8.93 0.49
C ILE A 31 10.42 -9.83 1.19
N LYS A 32 10.32 -11.14 0.97
CA LYS A 32 11.20 -12.15 1.58
C LYS A 32 12.63 -12.10 1.01
N ASP A 33 12.75 -11.90 -0.30
CA ASP A 33 14.04 -11.80 -0.99
C ASP A 33 14.14 -10.42 -1.65
N GLN A 34 14.87 -9.54 -0.99
CA GLN A 34 15.10 -8.18 -1.44
C GLN A 34 15.98 -8.13 -2.70
N LEU A 35 16.94 -9.06 -2.85
CA LEU A 35 17.85 -9.07 -3.99
C LEU A 35 17.08 -9.47 -5.25
N PHE A 36 16.30 -10.54 -5.17
CA PHE A 36 15.44 -11.00 -6.26
C PHE A 36 14.41 -9.94 -6.65
N TYR A 37 13.74 -9.31 -5.67
CA TYR A 37 12.79 -8.25 -5.95
C TYR A 37 13.45 -7.07 -6.68
N ASN A 38 14.59 -6.57 -6.19
CA ASN A 38 15.29 -5.44 -6.78
C ASN A 38 15.83 -5.74 -8.20
N GLN A 39 16.14 -7.01 -8.50
CA GLN A 39 16.57 -7.42 -9.84
C GLN A 39 15.41 -7.46 -10.84
N HIS A 40 14.23 -7.93 -10.43
CA HIS A 40 13.15 -8.27 -11.37
C HIS A 40 11.92 -7.35 -11.32
N TYR A 41 11.80 -6.44 -10.35
CA TYR A 41 10.57 -5.62 -10.19
C TYR A 41 10.20 -4.82 -11.46
N LYS A 42 11.20 -4.40 -12.26
CA LYS A 42 11.00 -3.66 -13.51
C LYS A 42 10.37 -4.51 -14.63
N GLU A 43 10.49 -5.83 -14.56
CA GLU A 43 9.90 -6.74 -15.54
C GLU A 43 8.41 -6.98 -15.25
N TRP A 44 8.01 -6.94 -13.97
CA TRP A 44 6.64 -7.21 -13.54
C TRP A 44 5.80 -5.95 -13.39
N LEU A 45 6.42 -4.81 -13.08
CA LEU A 45 5.75 -3.53 -13.00
C LEU A 45 5.93 -2.79 -14.31
N PRO A 46 4.86 -2.24 -14.91
CA PRO A 46 4.96 -1.45 -16.14
C PRO A 46 5.60 -0.08 -15.84
N LEU A 47 6.90 -0.08 -15.55
CA LEU A 47 7.70 1.09 -15.31
C LEU A 47 8.25 1.58 -16.67
N ALA A 48 7.38 2.14 -17.52
CA ALA A 48 7.88 2.94 -18.64
C ALA A 48 8.60 4.17 -18.06
N ASP A 49 9.68 4.64 -18.69
CA ASP A 49 10.48 5.81 -18.31
C ASP A 49 9.62 7.05 -17.99
N CYS A 50 9.12 7.11 -16.76
CA CYS A 50 8.14 8.09 -16.30
C CYS A 50 8.85 8.99 -15.31
N THR A 51 9.06 10.25 -15.72
CA THR A 51 9.25 11.34 -14.77
C THR A 51 8.09 11.35 -13.77
N VAL A 52 8.37 11.77 -12.52
CA VAL A 52 7.46 11.73 -11.35
C VAL A 52 6.03 12.22 -11.63
N ALA A 53 5.83 13.12 -12.61
CA ALA A 53 4.51 13.60 -13.03
C ALA A 53 3.65 12.55 -13.79
N LYS A 54 4.28 11.52 -14.37
CA LYS A 54 3.67 10.49 -15.22
C LYS A 54 3.44 9.17 -14.47
N GLU A 55 3.99 9.01 -13.25
CA GLU A 55 3.71 7.87 -12.35
C GLU A 55 2.21 7.72 -12.06
N LYS A 56 1.48 8.84 -11.90
CA LYS A 56 0.01 8.85 -11.72
C LYS A 56 -0.77 8.34 -12.94
N LYS A 57 -0.14 8.27 -14.12
CA LYS A 57 -0.82 7.91 -15.38
C LYS A 57 -0.43 6.52 -15.89
N GLN A 58 0.66 5.93 -15.41
CA GLN A 58 1.23 4.70 -15.98
C GLN A 58 1.44 3.55 -14.97
N MET A 59 1.12 3.74 -13.67
CA MET A 59 0.90 2.61 -12.76
C MET A 59 -0.61 2.40 -12.59
N CYS A 60 -1.11 1.22 -12.97
CA CYS A 60 -2.53 0.84 -12.82
C CYS A 60 -3.04 0.92 -11.37
N ILE A 61 -2.16 1.08 -10.38
CA ILE A 61 -2.49 1.23 -8.97
C ILE A 61 -1.61 2.32 -8.36
N THR A 62 -2.22 3.33 -7.77
CA THR A 62 -1.54 4.41 -7.03
C THR A 62 -1.93 4.32 -5.56
N THR A 63 -0.96 4.51 -4.66
CA THR A 63 -1.24 4.63 -3.22
C THR A 63 -2.11 5.86 -2.97
N LYS A 64 -3.41 5.64 -2.70
CA LYS A 64 -4.38 6.71 -2.43
C LYS A 64 -4.28 7.22 -0.98
N LEU A 65 -4.15 6.32 -0.01
CA LEU A 65 -4.19 6.63 1.42
C LEU A 65 -3.36 5.61 2.23
N GLN A 66 -2.73 6.08 3.29
CA GLN A 66 -1.98 5.25 4.26
C GLN A 66 -2.35 5.69 5.67
N GLY A 67 -2.41 4.74 6.59
CA GLY A 67 -2.63 5.01 8.02
C GLY A 67 -2.26 3.81 8.87
N GLU A 68 -2.26 4.02 10.19
CA GLU A 68 -1.87 2.99 11.16
C GLU A 68 -2.95 1.93 11.33
N ASN A 69 -4.22 2.34 11.34
CA ASN A 69 -5.34 1.46 11.61
C ASN A 69 -6.46 1.66 10.59
N ILE A 70 -7.17 0.57 10.31
CA ILE A 70 -8.38 0.58 9.49
C ILE A 70 -9.44 -0.31 10.14
N VAL A 71 -10.67 0.18 10.20
CA VAL A 71 -11.86 -0.57 10.62
C VAL A 71 -12.84 -0.61 9.46
N CYS A 72 -13.22 -1.82 9.03
CA CYS A 72 -14.20 -2.05 7.97
C CYS A 72 -15.43 -2.70 8.58
N LEU A 73 -16.55 -1.99 8.65
CA LEU A 73 -17.79 -2.50 9.25
C LEU A 73 -18.69 -3.20 8.21
N ALA A 74 -18.72 -2.68 6.99
CA ALA A 74 -19.49 -3.21 5.87
C ALA A 74 -18.89 -2.72 4.54
N PRO A 75 -19.29 -3.27 3.38
CA PRO A 75 -18.91 -2.71 2.08
C PRO A 75 -19.24 -1.22 2.02
N LYS A 76 -18.29 -0.40 1.52
CA LYS A 76 -18.36 1.07 1.48
C LYS A 76 -18.45 1.77 2.85
N ARG A 77 -18.24 1.06 3.96
CA ARG A 77 -18.27 1.60 5.34
C ARG A 77 -16.99 1.24 6.07
N TYR A 78 -15.99 2.11 5.95
CA TYR A 78 -14.69 1.94 6.57
C TYR A 78 -14.14 3.28 7.08
N SER A 79 -13.28 3.19 8.08
CA SER A 79 -12.58 4.35 8.66
C SER A 79 -11.12 4.01 8.82
N LEU A 80 -10.25 4.87 8.32
CA LEU A 80 -8.80 4.79 8.46
C LEU A 80 -8.35 5.94 9.34
N TYR A 81 -7.56 5.64 10.36
CA TYR A 81 -7.15 6.60 11.37
C TYR A 81 -5.74 6.31 11.89
N ASN A 82 -5.08 7.36 12.37
CA ASN A 82 -3.81 7.27 13.07
C ASN A 82 -4.06 7.38 14.57
N GLY A 83 -3.18 6.79 15.39
CA GLY A 83 -3.34 6.74 16.85
C GLY A 83 -3.40 8.09 17.58
N SER A 84 -3.35 9.21 16.85
CA SER A 84 -3.45 10.59 17.37
C SER A 84 -4.82 11.27 17.14
N GLU A 85 -5.83 10.60 16.56
CA GLU A 85 -7.13 11.22 16.22
C GLU A 85 -8.33 10.67 17.03
N GLN A 86 -8.12 10.37 18.31
CA GLN A 86 -9.20 10.38 19.30
C GLN A 86 -9.02 11.60 20.21
N LYS A 87 -9.64 12.72 19.83
CA LYS A 87 -9.96 13.81 20.74
C LYS A 87 -11.46 14.05 20.70
#